data_AF-A0A1J4LY08-F1
#
_entry.id   AF-A0A1J4LY08-F1
#
_cell.length_a   1.000
_cell.length_b   1.000
_cell.length_c   1.000
_cell.angle_alpha   90.00
_cell.angle_beta   90.00
_cell.angle_gamma   90.00
#
_symmetry.space_group_name_H-M   'P 1'
#
loop_
_entity.id
_entity.type
_entity.pdbx_description
1 polymer ?
#
loop_
_entity_poly.entity_id
_entity_poly.type
_entity_poly.pdbx_seq_one_letter_code
_entity_poly.pdbx_strand_id
1 'polypeptide(L)'
;MTDEFTLDESVLPAGLVESDQWICWREQERDGKPTKVPITPTTGEFASSTDDQTWTTFDDALEYTEAGNADGIGFVFTDNDSFVGIDLDDCRDLDTGAIDEAAQDIIDRLDSYTERSPSGTGYHVIVEGELHGDRNRKGAIEMYDSARFFTVTGEHVDETPTTVATRQDALTAVHREYVQDDATDDRDSDPPNEAAGEPSAEIDLDDEELLEKACNATNGEKFERLWNGNTLSYESQSEADMALCFLLAFWTGGDAMWMDKLFRQSGLLREKWDEIHYADGSTYGEKTLERAIANTSEFYDPDSGGEATQTSLTTSETSSNSDRNKSSRTHAYLAEKNRLLTDRVDELEETLKRKNERIDQLETKLEDLKAAGADRDCEIRRTDKEQAANTDKADEVSESASAWSRTKRLFGSRSEDR
;
A
#
# COMPACT_ATOMS: atom_id res chain seq x y z
N MET A 1 -5.20 -20.45 -27.25
CA MET A 1 -6.33 -19.52 -27.45
C MET A 1 -6.17 -18.54 -26.32
N THR A 2 -5.73 -17.32 -26.62
CA THR A 2 -5.86 -16.22 -25.66
C THR A 2 -7.36 -16.00 -25.54
N ASP A 3 -7.94 -16.36 -24.40
CA ASP A 3 -9.30 -15.93 -24.09
C ASP A 3 -9.30 -14.40 -24.17
N GLU A 4 -10.13 -13.88 -25.06
CA GLU A 4 -10.29 -12.45 -25.29
C GLU A 4 -11.08 -11.93 -24.09
N PHE A 5 -10.41 -11.25 -23.16
CA PHE A 5 -11.06 -10.61 -22.02
C PHE A 5 -12.09 -9.63 -22.58
N THR A 6 -13.36 -9.90 -22.32
CA THR A 6 -14.48 -9.06 -22.76
C THR A 6 -15.38 -8.85 -21.55
N LEU A 7 -15.50 -7.60 -21.13
CA LEU A 7 -16.30 -7.20 -19.97
C LEU A 7 -17.40 -6.24 -20.43
N ASP A 8 -18.65 -6.59 -20.16
CA ASP A 8 -19.79 -5.74 -20.50
C ASP A 8 -20.06 -4.76 -19.34
N GLU A 9 -19.99 -3.46 -19.60
CA GLU A 9 -20.30 -2.41 -18.61
C GLU A 9 -21.65 -2.64 -17.91
N SER A 10 -22.63 -3.20 -18.62
CA SER A 10 -24.00 -3.38 -18.09
C SER A 10 -24.12 -4.43 -16.98
N VAL A 11 -23.10 -5.27 -16.78
CA VAL A 11 -23.09 -6.22 -15.66
C VAL A 11 -22.51 -5.62 -14.38
N LEU A 12 -21.85 -4.47 -14.46
CA LEU A 12 -21.25 -3.80 -13.32
C LEU A 12 -22.22 -2.78 -12.72
N PRO A 13 -22.13 -2.50 -11.41
CA PRO A 13 -22.92 -1.45 -10.80
C PRO A 13 -22.49 -0.08 -11.31
N ALA A 14 -23.47 0.74 -11.72
CA ALA A 14 -23.23 2.07 -12.31
C ALA A 14 -22.34 2.97 -11.43
N GLY A 15 -22.50 2.92 -10.10
CA GLY A 15 -21.69 3.74 -9.18
C GLY A 15 -20.18 3.42 -9.21
N LEU A 16 -19.80 2.17 -9.53
CA LEU A 16 -18.38 1.81 -9.71
C LEU A 16 -17.86 2.31 -11.06
N VAL A 17 -18.66 2.15 -12.12
CA VAL A 17 -18.28 2.55 -13.49
C VAL A 17 -18.11 4.07 -13.60
N GLU A 18 -18.98 4.84 -12.93
CA GLU A 18 -18.95 6.31 -12.92
C GLU A 18 -17.75 6.90 -12.13
N SER A 19 -17.03 6.10 -11.34
CA SER A 19 -15.87 6.53 -10.57
C SER A 19 -14.58 6.47 -11.40
N ASP A 20 -13.77 7.52 -11.35
CA ASP A 20 -12.42 7.59 -11.99
C ASP A 20 -11.33 6.90 -11.13
N GLN A 21 -11.65 5.70 -10.62
CA GLN A 21 -10.82 4.95 -9.66
C GLN A 21 -10.34 3.60 -10.23
N TRP A 22 -10.26 3.49 -11.55
CA TRP A 22 -9.90 2.26 -12.24
C TRP A 22 -8.41 2.15 -12.50
N ILE A 23 -7.90 0.93 -12.44
CA ILE A 23 -6.54 0.55 -12.81
C ILE A 23 -6.57 -0.75 -13.62
N CYS A 24 -5.43 -1.12 -14.21
CA CYS A 24 -5.24 -2.45 -14.77
C CYS A 24 -4.39 -3.29 -13.82
N TRP A 25 -4.34 -4.61 -14.03
CA TRP A 25 -3.37 -5.47 -13.37
C TRP A 25 -2.79 -6.50 -14.33
N ARG A 26 -1.60 -6.99 -13.98
CA ARG A 26 -0.93 -8.09 -14.66
C ARG A 26 -0.43 -9.10 -13.64
N GLU A 27 -0.57 -10.38 -13.96
CA GLU A 27 0.06 -11.45 -13.20
C GLU A 27 1.58 -11.42 -13.40
N GLN A 28 2.32 -11.37 -12.30
CA GLN A 28 3.77 -11.48 -12.28
C GLN A 28 4.21 -12.44 -11.20
N GLU A 29 5.30 -13.17 -11.45
CA GLU A 29 5.90 -14.04 -10.44
C GLU A 29 6.74 -13.20 -9.48
N ARG A 30 6.40 -13.25 -8.19
CA ARG A 30 7.16 -12.64 -7.10
C ARG A 30 7.45 -13.71 -6.06
N ASP A 31 8.72 -13.92 -5.76
CA ASP A 31 9.18 -14.94 -4.80
C ASP A 31 8.63 -16.36 -5.08
N GLY A 32 8.47 -16.71 -6.36
CA GLY A 32 7.93 -18.00 -6.80
C GLY A 32 6.41 -18.14 -6.68
N LYS A 33 5.69 -17.04 -6.37
CA LYS A 33 4.23 -17.00 -6.27
C LYS A 33 3.63 -16.07 -7.34
N PRO A 34 2.54 -16.47 -8.00
CA PRO A 34 1.80 -15.56 -8.88
C PRO A 34 1.20 -14.43 -8.04
N THR A 35 1.52 -13.19 -8.40
CA THR A 35 1.06 -11.98 -7.73
C THR A 35 0.43 -11.06 -8.75
N LYS A 36 -0.75 -10.53 -8.44
CA LYS A 36 -1.44 -9.55 -9.28
C LYS A 36 -0.86 -8.17 -9.01
N VAL A 37 -0.12 -7.63 -9.97
CA VAL A 37 0.57 -6.34 -9.84
C VAL A 37 -0.29 -5.26 -10.52
N PRO A 38 -0.68 -4.20 -9.80
CA PRO A 38 -1.44 -3.09 -10.37
C PRO A 38 -0.56 -2.29 -11.35
N ILE A 39 -1.13 -1.95 -12.50
CA ILE A 39 -0.47 -1.19 -13.55
C ILE A 39 -1.35 -0.05 -14.09
N THR A 40 -0.72 1.03 -14.53
CA THR A 40 -1.40 2.16 -15.16
C THR A 40 -1.83 1.79 -16.60
N PRO A 41 -3.06 2.11 -17.02
CA PRO A 41 -3.57 1.79 -18.35
C PRO A 41 -3.04 2.69 -19.49
N THR A 42 -2.01 3.49 -19.22
CA THR A 42 -1.36 4.34 -20.24
C THR A 42 0.09 3.94 -20.46
N THR A 43 0.87 3.81 -19.39
CA THR A 43 2.31 3.48 -19.48
C THR A 43 2.60 2.01 -19.18
N GLY A 44 1.67 1.28 -18.54
CA GLY A 44 1.92 -0.08 -18.05
C GLY A 44 2.91 -0.12 -16.87
N GLU A 45 3.19 1.04 -16.27
CA GLU A 45 4.01 1.17 -15.07
C GLU A 45 3.16 0.83 -13.84
N PHE A 46 3.79 0.74 -12.66
CA PHE A 46 3.09 0.41 -11.43
C PHE A 46 2.01 1.46 -11.09
N ALA A 47 0.79 1.01 -10.79
CA ALA A 47 -0.28 1.86 -10.25
C ALA A 47 -0.28 1.77 -8.72
N SER A 48 -0.44 2.91 -8.06
CA SER A 48 -0.52 2.97 -6.60
C SER A 48 -1.97 2.86 -6.15
N SER A 49 -2.27 2.13 -5.07
CA SER A 49 -3.62 2.11 -4.47
C SER A 49 -3.94 3.34 -3.63
N THR A 50 -3.05 4.34 -3.60
CA THR A 50 -3.22 5.58 -2.81
C THR A 50 -2.86 6.87 -3.56
N ASP A 51 -2.49 6.78 -4.85
CA ASP A 51 -2.16 7.96 -5.68
C ASP A 51 -3.14 8.03 -6.84
N ASP A 52 -4.06 8.99 -6.76
CA ASP A 52 -5.18 9.16 -7.70
C ASP A 52 -4.72 9.47 -9.13
N GLN A 53 -3.53 10.04 -9.30
CA GLN A 53 -2.90 10.28 -10.59
C GLN A 53 -2.54 9.01 -11.35
N THR A 54 -2.52 7.86 -10.67
CA THR A 54 -2.25 6.56 -11.28
C THR A 54 -3.52 5.81 -11.70
N TRP A 55 -4.70 6.37 -11.41
CA TRP A 55 -6.00 5.80 -11.76
C TRP A 55 -6.56 6.44 -13.03
N THR A 56 -7.66 5.88 -13.53
CA THR A 56 -8.28 6.30 -14.78
C THR A 56 -9.80 6.01 -14.79
N THR A 57 -10.42 6.27 -15.93
CA THR A 57 -11.82 5.93 -16.21
C THR A 57 -11.99 4.44 -16.50
N PHE A 58 -13.20 3.91 -16.32
CA PHE A 58 -13.53 2.53 -16.69
C PHE A 58 -13.20 2.23 -18.16
N ASP A 59 -13.61 3.12 -19.06
CA ASP A 59 -13.42 2.97 -20.51
C ASP A 59 -11.94 2.84 -20.89
N ASP A 60 -11.07 3.69 -20.32
CA ASP A 60 -9.63 3.67 -20.60
C ASP A 60 -8.97 2.38 -20.09
N ALA A 61 -9.36 1.92 -18.89
CA ALA A 61 -8.86 0.67 -18.32
C ALA A 61 -9.32 -0.56 -19.13
N LEU A 62 -10.56 -0.54 -19.60
CA LEU A 62 -11.12 -1.59 -20.45
C LEU A 62 -10.42 -1.62 -21.81
N GLU A 63 -10.30 -0.48 -22.50
CA GLU A 63 -9.64 -0.38 -23.81
C GLU A 63 -8.18 -0.89 -23.73
N TYR A 64 -7.45 -0.53 -22.68
CA TYR A 64 -6.08 -0.99 -22.49
C TYR A 64 -5.99 -2.51 -22.29
N THR A 65 -6.94 -3.09 -21.56
CA THR A 65 -7.02 -4.53 -21.30
C THR A 65 -7.44 -5.30 -22.56
N GLU A 66 -8.46 -4.85 -23.28
CA GLU A 66 -8.92 -5.44 -24.55
C GLU A 66 -7.84 -5.38 -25.65
N ALA A 67 -6.98 -4.36 -25.63
CA ALA A 67 -5.79 -4.30 -26.48
C ALA A 67 -4.72 -5.35 -26.14
N GLY A 68 -4.92 -6.15 -25.08
CA GLY A 68 -4.03 -7.22 -24.64
C GLY A 68 -2.82 -6.74 -23.83
N ASN A 69 -2.86 -5.51 -23.30
CA ASN A 69 -1.73 -4.95 -22.55
C ASN A 69 -1.76 -5.29 -21.05
N ALA A 70 -2.91 -5.74 -20.53
CA ALA A 70 -3.14 -6.15 -19.15
C ALA A 70 -3.90 -7.48 -19.09
N ASP A 71 -3.89 -8.15 -17.93
CA ASP A 71 -4.62 -9.42 -17.73
C ASP A 71 -6.04 -9.20 -17.18
N GLY A 72 -6.32 -8.00 -16.65
CA GLY A 72 -7.63 -7.59 -16.20
C GLY A 72 -7.64 -6.16 -15.66
N ILE A 73 -8.82 -5.71 -15.24
CA ILE A 73 -9.03 -4.42 -14.59
C ILE A 73 -9.20 -4.58 -13.07
N GLY A 74 -9.01 -3.49 -12.35
CA GLY A 74 -9.24 -3.41 -10.92
C GLY A 74 -9.79 -2.05 -10.50
N PHE A 75 -10.45 -2.04 -9.35
CA PHE A 75 -11.07 -0.86 -8.75
C PHE A 75 -10.38 -0.55 -7.43
N VAL A 76 -10.04 0.72 -7.19
CA VAL A 76 -9.35 1.18 -5.98
C VAL A 76 -10.35 1.78 -4.99
N PHE A 77 -10.34 1.26 -3.75
CA PHE A 77 -11.16 1.80 -2.65
C PHE A 77 -10.43 2.95 -1.95
N THR A 78 -11.17 4.00 -1.59
CA THR A 78 -10.61 5.21 -0.99
C THR A 78 -11.48 5.76 0.12
N ASP A 79 -10.88 6.53 1.03
CA ASP A 79 -11.61 7.21 2.12
C ASP A 79 -12.62 8.27 1.62
N ASN A 80 -12.63 8.59 0.32
CA ASN A 80 -13.52 9.59 -0.28
C ASN A 80 -14.76 8.97 -0.94
N ASP A 81 -14.80 7.65 -1.08
CA ASP A 81 -15.98 6.92 -1.51
C ASP A 81 -16.59 6.16 -0.33
N SER A 82 -17.76 5.55 -0.55
CA SER A 82 -18.45 4.78 0.48
C SER A 82 -18.37 3.28 0.19
N PHE A 83 -17.50 2.84 -0.71
CA PHE A 83 -17.43 1.44 -1.11
C PHE A 83 -16.52 0.65 -0.15
N VAL A 84 -17.02 -0.51 0.27
CA VAL A 84 -16.25 -1.49 1.03
C VAL A 84 -16.21 -2.78 0.23
N GLY A 85 -15.00 -3.25 -0.06
CA GLY A 85 -14.76 -4.54 -0.68
C GLY A 85 -14.53 -5.62 0.37
N ILE A 86 -15.26 -6.73 0.28
CA ILE A 86 -15.07 -7.93 1.08
C ILE A 86 -14.52 -9.03 0.16
N ASP A 87 -13.32 -9.51 0.44
CA ASP A 87 -12.66 -10.59 -0.29
C ASP A 87 -12.79 -11.91 0.48
N LEU A 88 -13.29 -12.93 -0.21
CA LEU A 88 -13.53 -14.27 0.32
C LEU A 88 -12.67 -15.26 -0.46
N ASP A 89 -11.47 -15.52 0.05
CA ASP A 89 -10.46 -16.37 -0.58
C ASP A 89 -10.74 -17.87 -0.39
N ASP A 90 -10.43 -18.67 -1.41
CA ASP A 90 -10.44 -20.16 -1.40
C ASP A 90 -11.71 -20.81 -0.82
N CYS A 91 -12.86 -20.15 -0.95
CA CYS A 91 -14.13 -20.55 -0.35
C CYS A 91 -15.08 -21.28 -1.33
N ARG A 92 -14.61 -21.58 -2.54
CA ARG A 92 -15.39 -22.26 -3.59
C ARG A 92 -14.60 -23.40 -4.23
N ASP A 93 -15.22 -24.58 -4.23
CA ASP A 93 -14.68 -25.76 -4.92
C ASP A 93 -14.99 -25.71 -6.42
N LEU A 94 -13.95 -25.80 -7.27
CA LEU A 94 -14.09 -25.67 -8.73
C LEU A 94 -14.79 -26.86 -9.39
N ASP A 95 -14.71 -28.06 -8.80
CA ASP A 95 -15.25 -29.28 -9.39
C ASP A 95 -16.76 -29.42 -9.11
N THR A 96 -17.18 -29.01 -7.92
CA THR A 96 -18.55 -29.17 -7.41
C THR A 96 -19.33 -27.87 -7.42
N GLY A 97 -18.66 -26.72 -7.39
CA GLY A 97 -19.26 -25.40 -7.21
C GLY A 97 -19.75 -25.15 -5.78
N ALA A 98 -19.42 -26.02 -4.82
CA ALA A 98 -19.80 -25.86 -3.41
C ALA A 98 -19.11 -24.63 -2.82
N ILE A 99 -19.84 -23.89 -1.98
CA ILE A 99 -19.38 -22.68 -1.30
C ILE A 99 -19.29 -22.98 0.19
N ASP A 100 -18.24 -22.49 0.84
CA ASP A 100 -18.06 -22.61 2.29
C ASP A 100 -19.21 -21.93 3.04
N GLU A 101 -19.67 -22.56 4.13
CA GLU A 101 -20.82 -22.08 4.90
C GLU A 101 -20.65 -20.64 5.41
N ALA A 102 -19.44 -20.27 5.83
CA ALA A 102 -19.13 -18.90 6.28
C ALA A 102 -19.18 -17.89 5.12
N ALA A 103 -18.67 -18.25 3.94
CA ALA A 103 -18.71 -17.39 2.76
C ALA A 103 -20.16 -17.20 2.28
N GLN A 104 -20.96 -18.28 2.27
CA GLN A 104 -22.37 -18.19 1.91
C GLN A 104 -23.16 -17.31 2.90
N ASP A 105 -22.95 -17.47 4.22
CA ASP A 105 -23.61 -16.63 5.23
C ASP A 105 -23.26 -15.15 5.06
N ILE A 106 -22.00 -14.84 4.76
CA ILE A 106 -21.55 -13.47 4.48
C ILE A 106 -22.25 -12.90 3.24
N ILE A 107 -22.26 -13.64 2.12
CA ILE A 107 -22.90 -13.21 0.87
C ILE A 107 -24.40 -12.97 1.11
N ASP A 108 -25.08 -13.89 1.77
CA ASP A 108 -26.51 -13.81 2.04
C ASP A 108 -26.88 -12.65 2.98
N ARG A 109 -26.03 -12.33 3.97
CA ARG A 109 -26.25 -11.24 4.93
C ARG A 109 -25.97 -9.87 4.34
N LEU A 110 -24.91 -9.77 3.54
CA LEU A 110 -24.55 -8.52 2.88
C LEU A 110 -25.51 -8.22 1.74
N ASP A 111 -26.02 -9.22 1.00
CA ASP A 111 -27.08 -9.08 -0.01
C ASP A 111 -26.85 -7.84 -0.90
N SER A 112 -25.71 -7.86 -1.59
CA SER A 112 -25.19 -6.78 -2.45
C SER A 112 -24.44 -7.36 -3.65
N TYR A 113 -23.95 -6.50 -4.54
CA TYR A 113 -23.17 -6.91 -5.70
C TYR A 113 -22.05 -7.88 -5.31
N THR A 114 -22.09 -9.06 -5.92
CA THR A 114 -21.13 -10.14 -5.68
C THR A 114 -20.66 -10.71 -7.02
N GLU A 115 -19.35 -10.88 -7.16
CA GLU A 115 -18.73 -11.47 -8.34
C GLU A 115 -17.70 -12.53 -7.97
N ARG A 116 -17.38 -13.41 -8.91
CA ARG A 116 -16.32 -14.41 -8.75
C ARG A 116 -14.95 -13.76 -8.89
N SER A 117 -14.00 -14.13 -8.04
CA SER A 117 -12.62 -13.66 -8.17
C SER A 117 -11.95 -14.26 -9.41
N PRO A 118 -10.84 -13.67 -9.93
CA PRO A 118 -10.18 -14.18 -11.14
C PRO A 118 -9.66 -15.62 -11.04
N SER A 119 -9.40 -16.14 -9.83
CA SER A 119 -9.00 -17.54 -9.66
C SER A 119 -10.18 -18.51 -9.80
N GLY A 120 -11.41 -18.00 -9.70
CA GLY A 120 -12.65 -18.79 -9.69
C GLY A 120 -12.90 -19.55 -8.39
N THR A 121 -11.98 -19.48 -7.42
CA THR A 121 -12.06 -20.17 -6.11
C THR A 121 -12.57 -19.27 -4.99
N GLY A 122 -12.74 -17.98 -5.24
CA GLY A 122 -13.21 -17.00 -4.26
C GLY A 122 -14.27 -16.06 -4.81
N TYR A 123 -14.72 -15.15 -3.96
CA TYR A 123 -15.74 -14.14 -4.29
C TYR A 123 -15.34 -12.77 -3.78
N HIS A 124 -15.74 -11.73 -4.52
CA HIS A 124 -15.73 -10.35 -4.04
C HIS A 124 -17.16 -9.90 -3.81
N VAL A 125 -17.44 -9.35 -2.62
CA VAL A 125 -18.70 -8.65 -2.32
C VAL A 125 -18.40 -7.18 -2.16
N ILE A 126 -19.16 -6.32 -2.83
CA ILE A 126 -19.01 -4.86 -2.71
C ILE A 126 -20.28 -4.29 -2.08
N VAL A 127 -20.12 -3.52 -1.01
CA VAL A 127 -21.21 -2.84 -0.30
C VAL A 127 -20.93 -1.35 -0.17
N GLU A 128 -21.97 -0.57 0.10
CA GLU A 128 -21.81 0.80 0.58
C GLU A 128 -21.86 0.81 2.13
N GLY A 129 -20.87 1.44 2.76
CA GLY A 129 -20.75 1.59 4.20
C GLY A 129 -19.37 2.11 4.63
N GLU A 130 -19.13 2.06 5.93
CA GLU A 130 -17.86 2.43 6.55
C GLU A 130 -17.39 1.27 7.41
N LEU A 131 -16.12 0.87 7.27
CA LEU A 131 -15.52 -0.15 8.11
C LEU A 131 -15.04 0.50 9.41
N HIS A 132 -15.45 -0.05 10.55
CA HIS A 132 -15.05 0.45 11.86
C HIS A 132 -14.27 -0.62 12.62
N GLY A 133 -13.00 -0.36 12.89
CA GLY A 133 -12.15 -1.19 13.74
C GLY A 133 -10.79 -1.50 13.11
N ASP A 134 -9.85 -1.91 13.95
CA ASP A 134 -8.44 -1.98 13.58
C ASP A 134 -8.04 -3.25 12.81
N ARG A 135 -8.95 -4.23 12.75
CA ARG A 135 -8.71 -5.50 12.08
C ARG A 135 -9.56 -5.62 10.82
N ASN A 136 -8.89 -5.84 9.70
CA ASN A 136 -9.50 -5.98 8.39
C ASN A 136 -9.42 -7.40 7.82
N ARG A 137 -8.75 -8.34 8.51
CA ARG A 137 -8.57 -9.71 8.03
C ARG A 137 -8.62 -10.74 9.15
N LYS A 138 -9.29 -11.87 8.88
CA LYS A 138 -9.20 -13.10 9.67
C LYS A 138 -9.25 -14.31 8.74
N GLY A 139 -8.14 -15.05 8.66
CA GLY A 139 -8.04 -16.20 7.76
C GLY A 139 -8.19 -15.78 6.30
N ALA A 140 -9.18 -16.37 5.62
CA ALA A 140 -9.51 -16.14 4.21
C ALA A 140 -10.58 -15.06 3.97
N ILE A 141 -10.98 -14.34 5.02
CA ILE A 141 -11.95 -13.25 4.94
C ILE A 141 -11.20 -11.93 5.16
N GLU A 142 -11.18 -11.08 4.14
CA GLU A 142 -10.60 -9.73 4.18
C GLU A 142 -11.66 -8.67 3.86
N MET A 143 -11.58 -7.50 4.49
CA MET A 143 -12.52 -6.37 4.30
C MET A 143 -11.75 -5.06 4.20
N TYR A 144 -11.92 -4.30 3.13
CA TYR A 144 -11.21 -3.05 2.89
C TYR A 144 -12.15 -1.95 2.41
N ASP A 145 -12.03 -0.78 3.02
CA ASP A 145 -12.69 0.46 2.63
C ASP A 145 -11.70 1.48 2.03
N SER A 146 -10.38 1.29 2.21
CA SER A 146 -9.39 2.14 1.55
C SER A 146 -8.02 1.50 1.31
N ALA A 147 -7.20 2.19 0.51
CA ALA A 147 -5.78 1.89 0.23
C ALA A 147 -5.51 0.50 -0.36
N ARG A 148 -6.54 -0.14 -0.92
CA ARG A 148 -6.50 -1.45 -1.56
C ARG A 148 -7.26 -1.38 -2.88
N PHE A 149 -6.85 -2.21 -3.84
CA PHE A 149 -7.63 -2.42 -5.06
C PHE A 149 -8.13 -3.85 -5.09
N PHE A 150 -9.33 -4.06 -5.63
CA PHE A 150 -9.83 -5.39 -5.98
C PHE A 150 -9.78 -5.55 -7.48
N THR A 151 -9.47 -6.77 -7.93
CA THR A 151 -9.61 -7.11 -9.34
C THR A 151 -11.09 -7.28 -9.66
N VAL A 152 -11.54 -6.70 -10.77
CA VAL A 152 -12.95 -6.77 -11.18
C VAL A 152 -13.09 -7.74 -12.35
N THR A 153 -13.98 -8.72 -12.20
CA THR A 153 -14.22 -9.73 -13.25
C THR A 153 -15.54 -9.53 -13.97
N GLY A 154 -16.53 -8.91 -13.33
CA GLY A 154 -17.91 -8.87 -13.85
C GLY A 154 -18.58 -10.24 -13.92
N GLU A 155 -17.97 -11.31 -13.40
CA GLU A 155 -18.60 -12.62 -13.29
C GLU A 155 -19.59 -12.63 -12.12
N HIS A 156 -20.70 -11.92 -12.32
CA HIS A 156 -21.77 -11.78 -11.34
C HIS A 156 -22.28 -13.13 -10.85
N VAL A 157 -22.48 -13.24 -9.54
CA VAL A 157 -23.02 -14.45 -8.91
C VAL A 157 -24.53 -14.44 -8.99
N ASP A 158 -25.10 -15.47 -9.63
CA ASP A 158 -26.54 -15.68 -9.71
C ASP A 158 -27.23 -15.53 -8.34
N GLU A 159 -28.45 -14.98 -8.35
CA GLU A 159 -29.29 -14.76 -7.16
C GLU A 159 -28.79 -13.67 -6.19
N THR A 160 -27.64 -13.05 -6.43
CA THR A 160 -27.20 -11.83 -5.71
C THR A 160 -27.65 -10.55 -6.44
N PRO A 161 -27.78 -9.41 -5.74
CA PRO A 161 -28.10 -8.13 -6.39
C PRO A 161 -27.08 -7.72 -7.46
N THR A 162 -27.54 -7.04 -8.51
CA THR A 162 -26.66 -6.47 -9.56
C THR A 162 -26.20 -5.04 -9.23
N THR A 163 -26.60 -4.51 -8.08
CA THR A 163 -26.29 -3.15 -7.62
C THR A 163 -25.60 -3.21 -6.28
N VAL A 164 -24.69 -2.27 -6.02
CA VAL A 164 -24.14 -2.07 -4.68
C VAL A 164 -25.23 -1.54 -3.76
N ALA A 165 -25.44 -2.18 -2.62
CA ALA A 165 -26.42 -1.78 -1.62
C ALA A 165 -25.74 -1.19 -0.39
N THR A 166 -26.36 -0.18 0.22
CA THR A 166 -25.95 0.36 1.52
C THR A 166 -26.29 -0.63 2.64
N ARG A 167 -25.26 -1.17 3.31
CA ARG A 167 -25.38 -2.33 4.21
C ARG A 167 -24.65 -2.17 5.54
N GLN A 168 -24.61 -0.94 6.09
CA GLN A 168 -23.85 -0.63 7.31
C GLN A 168 -24.08 -1.61 8.48
N ASP A 169 -25.34 -1.86 8.87
CA ASP A 169 -25.64 -2.74 10.01
C ASP A 169 -25.17 -4.19 9.77
N ALA A 170 -25.37 -4.69 8.54
CA ALA A 170 -24.95 -6.03 8.15
C ALA A 170 -23.43 -6.14 8.07
N LEU A 171 -22.76 -5.13 7.48
CA LEU A 171 -21.31 -5.01 7.41
C LEU A 171 -20.70 -5.02 8.81
N THR A 172 -21.18 -4.18 9.73
CA THR A 172 -20.69 -4.15 11.11
C THR A 172 -20.92 -5.47 11.84
N ALA A 173 -22.07 -6.13 11.64
CA ALA A 173 -22.34 -7.42 12.26
C ALA A 173 -21.44 -8.53 11.73
N VAL A 174 -21.25 -8.59 10.41
CA VAL A 174 -20.36 -9.54 9.73
C VAL A 174 -18.91 -9.31 10.13
N HIS A 175 -18.46 -8.05 10.17
CA HIS A 175 -17.12 -7.68 10.60
C HIS A 175 -16.85 -8.09 12.05
N ARG A 176 -17.79 -7.83 12.98
CA ARG A 176 -17.65 -8.25 14.38
C ARG A 176 -17.47 -9.76 14.53
N GLU A 177 -18.34 -10.52 13.86
CA GLU A 177 -18.43 -11.98 14.00
C GLU A 177 -17.28 -12.71 13.30
N TYR A 178 -17.00 -12.32 12.06
CA TYR A 178 -16.03 -13.03 11.22
C TYR A 178 -14.63 -12.42 11.26
N VAL A 179 -14.47 -11.18 11.70
CA VAL A 179 -13.16 -10.49 11.68
C VAL A 179 -12.69 -10.07 13.08
N GLN A 180 -13.52 -9.39 13.88
CA GLN A 180 -13.06 -8.79 15.15
C GLN A 180 -12.89 -9.77 16.31
N ASP A 181 -13.70 -10.83 16.39
CA ASP A 181 -13.66 -11.80 17.51
C ASP A 181 -13.79 -11.12 18.90
N ASP A 182 -15.01 -10.74 19.26
CA ASP A 182 -15.34 -10.43 20.66
C ASP A 182 -15.33 -11.74 21.46
N ALA A 183 -14.16 -12.10 22.01
CA ALA A 183 -14.16 -12.73 23.32
C ALA A 183 -14.66 -11.68 24.33
N THR A 184 -15.97 -11.61 24.52
CA THR A 184 -16.56 -10.87 25.64
C THR A 184 -16.02 -11.46 26.95
N ASP A 185 -15.16 -10.71 27.65
CA ASP A 185 -15.22 -10.69 29.11
C ASP A 185 -16.52 -9.95 29.45
N ASP A 186 -17.51 -10.69 29.92
CA ASP A 186 -18.79 -10.20 30.43
C ASP A 186 -18.56 -9.10 31.48
N ARG A 187 -18.81 -7.82 31.17
CA ARG A 187 -19.33 -6.85 32.17
C ARG A 187 -20.31 -5.85 31.55
N ASP A 188 -21.57 -6.10 31.90
CA ASP A 188 -22.69 -5.17 32.03
C ASP A 188 -22.42 -3.68 31.79
N SER A 189 -23.12 -3.16 30.79
CA SER A 189 -23.74 -1.83 30.68
C SER A 189 -23.44 -0.79 31.77
N ASP A 190 -22.71 0.27 31.38
CA ASP A 190 -22.97 1.66 31.80
C ASP A 190 -22.52 2.64 30.67
N PRO A 191 -23.09 3.86 30.57
CA PRO A 191 -23.02 4.71 29.38
C PRO A 191 -21.66 5.44 29.22
N PRO A 192 -21.34 5.95 28.02
CA PRO A 192 -19.99 6.45 27.71
C PRO A 192 -19.73 7.77 28.42
N ASN A 193 -18.65 7.83 29.20
CA ASN A 193 -18.09 9.07 29.74
C ASN A 193 -16.87 9.45 28.90
N GLU A 194 -17.01 10.52 28.12
CA GLU A 194 -15.90 11.21 27.45
C GLU A 194 -14.86 11.67 28.48
N ALA A 195 -13.64 11.13 28.40
CA ALA A 195 -12.45 11.78 28.92
C ALA A 195 -11.21 11.25 28.20
N ALA A 196 -10.66 12.08 27.31
CA ALA A 196 -9.31 11.92 26.80
C ALA A 196 -8.30 11.91 27.96
N GLY A 197 -7.45 10.88 28.03
CA GLY A 197 -6.37 10.74 28.99
C GLY A 197 -5.02 10.57 28.29
N GLU A 198 -4.07 11.44 28.63
CA GLU A 198 -2.67 11.44 28.17
C GLU A 198 -1.91 10.16 28.60
N PRO A 199 -0.81 9.78 27.91
CA PRO A 199 -0.03 8.61 28.29
C PRO A 199 0.95 8.96 29.41
N SER A 200 0.74 8.45 30.63
CA SER A 200 1.82 8.30 31.60
C SER A 200 1.47 7.36 32.75
N ALA A 201 2.03 6.15 32.72
CA ALA A 201 2.35 5.38 33.92
C ALA A 201 3.70 4.71 33.68
N GLU A 202 4.77 5.23 34.32
CA GLU A 202 6.09 4.60 34.31
C GLU A 202 6.01 3.25 35.05
N ILE A 203 6.05 2.14 34.31
CA ILE A 203 6.08 0.78 34.86
C ILE A 203 7.50 0.53 35.42
N ASP A 204 7.66 0.55 36.75
CA ASP A 204 8.92 0.28 37.45
C ASP A 204 9.12 -1.24 37.64
N LEU A 205 9.15 -2.01 36.54
CA LEU A 205 9.44 -3.45 36.52
C LEU A 205 10.83 -3.69 35.90
N ASP A 206 11.63 -4.58 36.49
CA ASP A 206 12.87 -5.05 35.87
C ASP A 206 12.55 -5.93 34.65
N ASP A 207 13.37 -5.91 33.60
CA ASP A 207 13.13 -6.60 32.32
C ASP A 207 12.82 -8.09 32.55
N GLU A 208 13.51 -8.72 33.50
CA GLU A 208 13.35 -10.14 33.86
C GLU A 208 11.99 -10.42 34.53
N GLU A 209 11.54 -9.52 35.42
CA GLU A 209 10.24 -9.67 36.11
C GLU A 209 9.07 -9.41 35.15
N LEU A 210 9.24 -8.51 34.17
CA LEU A 210 8.26 -8.27 33.12
C LEU A 210 8.13 -9.47 32.19
N LEU A 211 9.25 -10.08 31.78
CA LEU A 211 9.24 -11.29 30.96
C LEU A 211 8.62 -12.49 31.70
N GLU A 212 8.91 -12.65 32.99
CA GLU A 212 8.30 -13.70 33.81
C GLU A 212 6.78 -13.49 33.96
N LYS A 213 6.31 -12.25 34.13
CA LYS A 213 4.88 -11.94 34.16
C LYS A 213 4.21 -12.11 32.80
N ALA A 214 4.88 -11.72 31.71
CA ALA A 214 4.38 -11.89 30.34
C ALA A 214 4.23 -13.37 29.96
N CYS A 215 5.17 -14.22 30.35
CA CYS A 215 5.10 -15.67 30.15
C CYS A 215 4.04 -16.36 31.04
N ASN A 216 3.70 -15.81 32.21
CA ASN A 216 2.72 -16.38 33.13
C ASN A 216 1.29 -15.83 32.96
N ALA A 217 1.10 -14.85 32.08
CA ALA A 217 -0.22 -14.27 31.80
C ALA A 217 -1.09 -15.20 30.94
N THR A 218 -2.38 -14.85 30.79
CA THR A 218 -3.36 -15.60 29.99
C THR A 218 -2.90 -15.85 28.53
N ASN A 219 -2.07 -14.96 27.99
CA ASN A 219 -1.46 -15.08 26.64
C ASN A 219 0.01 -15.56 26.66
N GLY A 220 0.47 -16.09 27.79
CA GLY A 220 1.87 -16.42 28.04
C GLY A 220 2.46 -17.50 27.13
N GLU A 221 1.66 -18.51 26.75
CA GLU A 221 2.11 -19.55 25.81
C GLU A 221 2.36 -18.98 24.40
N LYS A 222 1.57 -17.98 23.99
CA LYS A 222 1.75 -17.25 22.72
C LYS A 222 2.99 -16.35 22.79
N PHE A 223 3.18 -15.67 23.91
CA PHE A 223 4.36 -14.84 24.17
C PHE A 223 5.65 -15.69 24.18
N GLU A 224 5.70 -16.78 24.93
CA GLU A 224 6.86 -17.67 25.03
C GLU A 224 7.23 -18.28 23.66
N ARG A 225 6.23 -18.65 22.85
CA ARG A 225 6.45 -19.19 21.51
C ARG A 225 7.10 -18.16 20.58
N LEU A 226 6.57 -16.93 20.56
CA LEU A 226 7.12 -15.84 19.76
C LEU A 226 8.49 -15.37 20.28
N TRP A 227 8.64 -15.28 21.60
CA TRP A 227 9.89 -14.89 22.25
C TRP A 227 11.05 -15.83 21.91
N ASN A 228 10.76 -17.13 21.80
CA ASN A 228 11.73 -18.16 21.37
C ASN A 228 11.95 -18.22 19.84
N GLY A 229 11.32 -17.36 19.05
CA GLY A 229 11.50 -17.30 17.60
C GLY A 229 10.67 -18.31 16.79
N ASN A 230 9.64 -18.92 17.39
CA ASN A 230 8.79 -19.88 16.68
C ASN A 230 7.64 -19.16 15.94
N THR A 231 7.75 -19.13 14.61
CA THR A 231 6.81 -18.47 13.69
C THR A 231 5.82 -19.40 13.01
N LEU A 232 5.74 -20.69 13.41
CA LEU A 232 4.94 -21.72 12.72
C LEU A 232 3.43 -21.44 12.66
N SER A 233 2.92 -20.56 13.51
CA SER A 233 1.49 -20.18 13.55
C SER A 233 1.17 -18.91 12.73
N TYR A 234 2.13 -18.36 12.01
CA TYR A 234 1.98 -17.12 11.23
C TYR A 234 2.37 -17.34 9.77
N GLU A 235 1.65 -16.69 8.85
CA GLU A 235 1.83 -16.87 7.40
C GLU A 235 3.13 -16.20 6.92
N SER A 236 3.61 -15.21 7.68
CA SER A 236 4.89 -14.57 7.45
C SER A 236 5.63 -14.23 8.74
N GLN A 237 6.96 -14.16 8.68
CA GLN A 237 7.73 -13.74 9.85
C GLN A 237 7.50 -12.27 10.22
N SER A 238 7.12 -11.42 9.26
CA SER A 238 6.75 -10.03 9.55
C SER A 238 5.48 -9.92 10.38
N GLU A 239 4.55 -10.85 10.21
CA GLU A 239 3.33 -10.96 11.01
C GLU A 239 3.65 -11.43 12.44
N ALA A 240 4.58 -12.39 12.57
CA ALA A 240 5.08 -12.84 13.88
C ALA A 240 5.82 -11.72 14.62
N ASP A 241 6.64 -10.93 13.92
CA ASP A 241 7.32 -9.74 14.48
C ASP A 241 6.28 -8.76 15.05
N MET A 242 5.24 -8.45 14.27
CA MET A 242 4.18 -7.53 14.67
C MET A 242 3.40 -8.05 15.88
N ALA A 243 3.05 -9.34 15.88
CA ALA A 243 2.37 -9.98 17.01
C ALA A 243 3.19 -9.91 18.31
N LEU A 244 4.52 -10.05 18.23
CA LEU A 244 5.39 -9.87 19.39
C LEU A 244 5.45 -8.39 19.82
N CYS A 245 5.52 -7.45 18.87
CA CYS A 245 5.50 -6.01 19.18
C CYS A 245 4.20 -5.56 19.86
N PHE A 246 3.04 -6.09 19.48
CA PHE A 246 1.77 -5.82 20.17
C PHE A 246 1.78 -6.31 21.62
N LEU A 247 2.30 -7.51 21.86
CA LEU A 247 2.44 -8.03 23.22
C LEU A 247 3.42 -7.16 24.03
N LEU A 248 4.56 -6.77 23.45
CA LEU A 248 5.51 -5.89 24.12
C LEU A 248 4.92 -4.50 24.40
N ALA A 249 4.13 -3.93 23.48
CA ALA A 249 3.49 -2.63 23.66
C ALA A 249 2.59 -2.59 24.90
N PHE A 250 1.80 -3.65 25.10
CA PHE A 250 0.96 -3.81 26.28
C PHE A 250 1.80 -3.83 27.57
N TRP A 251 2.86 -4.65 27.62
CA TRP A 251 3.66 -4.83 28.84
C TRP A 251 4.58 -3.65 29.18
N THR A 252 5.08 -2.92 28.17
CA THR A 252 6.00 -1.80 28.37
C THR A 252 5.29 -0.43 28.42
N GLY A 253 3.96 -0.41 28.42
CA GLY A 253 3.19 0.84 28.43
C GLY A 253 3.42 1.70 27.18
N GLY A 254 3.73 1.07 26.05
CA GLY A 254 4.02 1.76 24.80
C GLY A 254 5.38 2.48 24.73
N ASP A 255 6.31 2.21 25.66
CA ASP A 255 7.67 2.75 25.54
C ASP A 255 8.44 2.06 24.40
N ALA A 256 8.50 2.74 23.24
CA ALA A 256 9.18 2.28 22.04
C ALA A 256 10.63 1.82 22.27
N MET A 257 11.36 2.46 23.19
CA MET A 257 12.75 2.09 23.46
C MET A 257 12.85 0.82 24.27
N TRP A 258 11.94 0.64 25.22
CA TRP A 258 11.88 -0.57 26.03
C TRP A 258 11.44 -1.76 25.17
N MET A 259 10.47 -1.54 24.28
CA MET A 259 10.04 -2.51 23.29
C MET A 259 11.19 -2.93 22.35
N ASP A 260 11.97 -1.98 21.80
CA ASP A 260 13.11 -2.30 20.93
C ASP A 260 14.18 -3.11 21.68
N LYS A 261 14.49 -2.74 22.92
CA LYS A 261 15.45 -3.47 23.76
C LYS A 261 15.00 -4.91 24.01
N LEU A 262 13.72 -5.13 24.32
CA LEU A 262 13.16 -6.47 24.53
C LEU A 262 13.07 -7.25 23.22
N PHE A 263 12.65 -6.63 22.12
CA PHE A 263 12.58 -7.29 20.82
C PHE A 263 13.96 -7.80 20.37
N ARG A 264 15.03 -7.04 20.61
CA ARG A 264 16.42 -7.47 20.31
C ARG A 264 16.90 -8.64 21.17
N GLN A 265 16.27 -8.91 22.31
CA GLN A 265 16.55 -10.09 23.14
C GLN A 265 15.74 -11.32 22.71
N SER A 266 14.74 -11.15 21.85
CA SER A 266 13.93 -12.24 21.33
C SER A 266 14.64 -13.03 20.23
N GLY A 267 14.16 -14.26 19.98
CA GLY A 267 14.61 -15.11 18.89
C GLY A 267 14.16 -14.67 17.48
N LEU A 268 13.42 -13.56 17.36
CA LEU A 268 12.92 -13.03 16.09
C LEU A 268 13.81 -11.94 15.47
N LEU A 269 14.87 -11.51 16.16
CA LEU A 269 15.77 -10.46 15.65
C LEU A 269 16.47 -10.89 14.34
N ARG A 270 16.49 -9.98 13.36
CA ARG A 270 17.06 -10.18 12.03
C ARG A 270 17.69 -8.89 11.49
N GLU A 271 18.55 -9.02 10.48
CA GLU A 271 19.20 -7.88 9.81
C GLU A 271 18.18 -6.87 9.28
N LYS A 272 17.02 -7.37 8.79
CA LYS A 272 15.89 -6.54 8.35
C LYS A 272 15.34 -5.59 9.41
N TRP A 273 15.54 -5.88 10.71
CA TRP A 273 15.04 -5.01 11.80
C TRP A 273 15.64 -3.60 11.74
N ASP A 274 16.93 -3.51 11.38
CA ASP A 274 17.68 -2.26 11.31
C ASP A 274 17.78 -1.71 9.86
N GLU A 275 17.12 -2.36 8.89
CA GLU A 275 17.09 -1.91 7.49
C GLU A 275 16.11 -0.75 7.30
N ILE A 276 16.54 0.25 6.53
CA ILE A 276 15.70 1.38 6.12
C ILE A 276 14.72 0.89 5.05
N HIS A 277 13.44 0.86 5.38
CA HIS A 277 12.39 0.31 4.53
C HIS A 277 11.39 1.34 4.02
N TYR A 278 11.47 2.57 4.53
CA TYR A 278 10.49 3.61 4.27
C TYR A 278 11.16 4.87 3.71
N ALA A 279 10.40 5.64 2.92
CA ALA A 279 10.90 6.83 2.23
C ALA A 279 11.26 7.99 3.18
N ASP A 280 10.76 7.95 4.41
CA ASP A 280 11.08 8.86 5.52
C ASP A 280 12.43 8.53 6.19
N GLY A 281 13.08 7.43 5.81
CA GLY A 281 14.35 6.99 6.38
C GLY A 281 14.21 6.14 7.64
N SER A 282 12.98 5.82 8.07
CA SER A 282 12.74 4.95 9.23
C SER A 282 13.09 3.49 8.93
N THR A 283 13.57 2.81 9.96
CA THR A 283 13.82 1.37 9.88
C THR A 283 12.53 0.56 9.91
N TYR A 284 12.59 -0.69 9.45
CA TYR A 284 11.46 -1.61 9.59
C TYR A 284 11.07 -1.82 11.05
N GLY A 285 12.05 -1.94 11.96
CA GLY A 285 11.80 -2.06 13.39
C GLY A 285 11.08 -0.84 13.96
N GLU A 286 11.56 0.36 13.65
CA GLU A 286 10.96 1.63 14.11
C GLU A 286 9.49 1.75 13.69
N LYS A 287 9.17 1.47 12.42
CA LYS A 287 7.78 1.52 11.94
C LYS A 287 6.91 0.41 12.50
N THR A 288 7.49 -0.76 12.78
CA THR A 288 6.76 -1.88 13.40
C THR A 288 6.38 -1.53 14.84
N LEU A 289 7.29 -0.89 15.58
CA LEU A 289 7.05 -0.40 16.94
C LEU A 289 6.05 0.76 16.97
N GLU A 290 6.20 1.75 16.08
CA GLU A 290 5.24 2.86 15.96
C GLU A 290 3.82 2.36 15.69
N ARG A 291 3.68 1.39 14.78
CA ARG A 291 2.37 0.77 14.47
C ARG A 291 1.81 -0.01 15.65
N ALA A 292 2.64 -0.76 16.36
CA ALA A 292 2.20 -1.50 17.54
C ALA A 292 1.73 -0.56 18.66
N ILE A 293 2.44 0.54 18.91
CA ILE A 293 2.06 1.54 19.93
C ILE A 293 0.78 2.27 19.52
N ALA A 294 0.67 2.71 18.26
CA ALA A 294 -0.49 3.45 17.78
C ALA A 294 -1.77 2.61 17.82
N ASN A 295 -1.66 1.29 17.70
CA ASN A 295 -2.76 0.34 17.63
C ASN A 295 -2.90 -0.50 18.92
N THR A 296 -2.33 -0.03 20.03
CA THR A 296 -2.54 -0.62 21.37
C THR A 296 -3.19 0.43 22.25
N SER A 297 -4.47 0.23 22.60
CA SER A 297 -5.23 1.13 23.48
C SER A 297 -5.20 0.72 24.95
N GLU A 298 -4.77 -0.50 25.24
CA GLU A 298 -4.67 -1.06 26.60
C GLU A 298 -3.20 -1.26 26.99
N PHE A 299 -2.82 -0.73 28.15
CA PHE A 299 -1.47 -0.82 28.67
C PHE A 299 -1.49 -1.48 30.05
N TYR A 300 -0.43 -2.21 30.37
CA TYR A 300 -0.30 -2.86 31.67
C TYR A 300 -0.21 -1.81 32.79
N ASP A 301 -1.27 -1.72 33.60
CA ASP A 301 -1.31 -0.92 34.82
C ASP A 301 -1.07 -1.82 36.05
N PRO A 302 0.07 -1.69 36.76
CA PRO A 302 0.36 -2.51 37.93
C PRO A 302 -0.63 -2.32 39.10
N ASP A 303 -1.47 -1.28 39.10
CA ASP A 303 -2.42 -0.97 40.18
C ASP A 303 -3.84 -1.57 39.94
N SER A 304 -4.08 -2.20 38.79
CA SER A 304 -5.42 -2.70 38.38
C SER A 304 -5.76 -4.13 38.84
N GLY A 305 -4.88 -4.81 39.60
CA GLY A 305 -5.08 -6.16 40.14
C GLY A 305 -5.40 -6.22 41.64
N GLY A 306 -6.68 -6.24 42.01
CA GLY A 306 -7.14 -6.29 43.41
C GLY A 306 -7.01 -7.67 44.10
N GLU A 307 -6.42 -7.64 45.30
CA GLU A 307 -6.52 -8.56 46.46
C GLU A 307 -6.54 -10.10 46.26
N ALA A 308 -5.42 -10.75 46.59
CA ALA A 308 -5.44 -11.89 47.53
C ALA A 308 -4.05 -12.20 48.14
N THR A 309 -3.98 -12.00 49.46
CA THR A 309 -3.32 -12.85 50.49
C THR A 309 -2.22 -12.14 51.28
N GLN A 310 -2.59 -11.74 52.50
CA GLN A 310 -1.66 -11.29 53.54
C GLN A 310 -0.70 -12.41 53.95
N THR A 311 0.59 -12.09 54.05
CA THR A 311 1.43 -12.57 55.16
C THR A 311 2.44 -11.48 55.53
N SER A 312 2.29 -10.99 56.75
CA SER A 312 3.09 -9.98 57.44
C SER A 312 4.56 -10.38 57.60
N LEU A 313 5.49 -9.42 57.49
CA LEU A 313 6.57 -9.14 58.46
C LEU A 313 7.43 -7.93 58.02
N THR A 314 7.27 -6.81 58.74
CA THR A 314 8.26 -5.79 59.14
C THR A 314 9.59 -5.66 58.36
N THR A 315 9.97 -4.46 57.90
CA THR A 315 10.82 -3.47 58.64
C THR A 315 11.06 -2.19 57.79
N SER A 316 11.13 -1.08 58.52
CA SER A 316 11.34 0.34 58.24
C SER A 316 12.41 0.80 57.22
N GLU A 317 12.10 2.00 56.66
CA GLU A 317 12.98 3.14 56.38
C GLU A 317 14.07 3.03 55.29
N THR A 318 13.79 3.53 54.08
CA THR A 318 14.67 4.49 53.34
C THR A 318 14.02 4.96 52.02
N SER A 319 13.30 6.11 52.05
CA SER A 319 12.85 6.81 50.83
C SER A 319 13.29 8.27 50.91
N SER A 320 14.21 8.68 50.04
CA SER A 320 14.43 10.09 49.62
C SER A 320 15.62 10.31 48.67
N ASN A 321 16.40 9.27 48.30
CA ASN A 321 17.57 9.44 47.43
C ASN A 321 17.42 8.90 45.98
N SER A 322 16.38 8.12 45.65
CA SER A 322 16.16 7.59 44.30
C SER A 322 15.63 8.64 43.33
N ASP A 323 14.70 9.49 43.78
CA ASP A 323 13.87 10.30 42.88
C ASP A 323 14.63 11.48 42.27
N ARG A 324 15.59 12.05 43.01
CA ARG A 324 16.48 13.09 42.48
C ARG A 324 17.50 12.56 41.46
N ASN A 325 17.86 11.28 41.54
CA ASN A 325 18.85 10.68 40.64
C ASN A 325 18.17 10.15 39.36
N LYS A 326 16.92 9.68 39.44
CA LYS A 326 16.09 9.30 38.28
C LYS A 326 15.79 10.53 37.41
N SER A 327 15.22 11.60 37.97
CA SER A 327 14.85 12.80 37.19
C SER A 327 16.05 13.50 36.49
N SER A 328 17.23 13.47 37.12
CA SER A 328 18.48 13.99 36.52
C SER A 328 18.97 13.13 35.34
N ARG A 329 18.80 11.81 35.42
CA ARG A 329 19.16 10.87 34.34
C ARG A 329 18.20 10.97 33.16
N THR A 330 16.89 11.06 33.42
CA THR A 330 15.88 11.22 32.37
C THR A 330 16.03 12.56 31.63
N HIS A 331 16.33 13.64 32.36
CA HIS A 331 16.59 14.96 31.74
C HIS A 331 17.90 15.00 30.94
N ALA A 332 18.95 14.32 31.41
CA ALA A 332 20.20 14.20 30.65
C ALA A 332 20.00 13.40 29.36
N TYR A 333 19.19 12.34 29.43
CA TYR A 333 18.84 11.49 28.30
C TYR A 333 18.00 12.21 27.24
N LEU A 334 16.95 12.93 27.63
CA LEU A 334 16.15 13.73 26.69
C LEU A 334 16.99 14.84 26.03
N ALA A 335 17.93 15.46 26.77
CA ALA A 335 18.81 16.47 26.21
C ALA A 335 19.77 15.89 25.14
N GLU A 336 20.27 14.68 25.35
CA GLU A 336 21.13 13.99 24.39
C GLU A 336 20.35 13.53 23.14
N LYS A 337 19.13 13.00 23.32
CA LYS A 337 18.27 12.60 22.19
C LYS A 337 17.82 13.80 21.37
N ASN A 338 17.43 14.91 22.00
CA ASN A 338 17.09 16.15 21.29
C ASN A 338 18.29 16.70 20.51
N ARG A 339 19.51 16.55 21.05
CA ARG A 339 20.73 16.93 20.33
C ARG A 339 20.97 16.04 19.10
N LEU A 340 20.86 14.72 19.25
CA LEU A 340 21.02 13.78 18.13
C LEU A 340 19.95 13.99 17.05
N LEU A 341 18.72 14.29 17.44
CA LEU A 341 17.65 14.66 16.51
C LEU A 341 17.98 15.95 15.77
N THR A 342 18.52 16.96 16.47
CA THR A 342 18.95 18.21 15.84
C THR A 342 20.08 17.95 14.84
N ASP A 343 21.11 17.19 15.22
CA ASP A 343 22.23 16.84 14.34
C ASP A 343 21.75 16.06 13.10
N ARG A 344 20.73 15.20 13.26
CA ARG A 344 20.14 14.42 12.16
C ARG A 344 19.27 15.29 11.24
N VAL A 345 18.52 16.25 11.78
CA VAL A 345 17.77 17.24 11.00
C VAL A 345 18.73 18.07 10.15
N ASP A 346 19.84 18.53 10.74
CA ASP A 346 20.87 19.28 10.00
C ASP A 346 21.47 18.45 8.84
N GLU A 347 21.75 17.16 9.06
CA GLU A 347 22.25 16.25 8.01
C GLU A 347 21.23 16.03 6.88
N LEU A 348 19.95 15.90 7.23
CA LEU A 348 18.86 15.76 6.27
C LEU A 348 18.66 17.04 5.46
N GLU A 349 18.73 18.21 6.11
CA GLU A 349 18.68 19.50 5.43
C GLU A 349 19.85 19.68 4.45
N GLU A 350 21.06 19.29 4.82
CA GLU A 350 22.21 19.29 3.91
C GLU A 350 22.00 18.34 2.72
N THR A 351 21.42 17.17 2.98
CA THR A 351 21.14 16.18 1.93
C THR A 351 20.07 16.66 0.96
N LEU A 352 18.99 17.26 1.47
CA LEU A 352 17.95 17.90 0.67
C LEU A 352 18.51 19.03 -0.18
N LYS A 353 19.36 19.88 0.41
CA LYS A 353 20.04 20.96 -0.31
C LYS A 353 20.90 20.41 -1.46
N ARG A 354 21.69 19.36 -1.20
CA ARG A 354 22.53 18.71 -2.23
C ARG A 354 21.69 18.10 -3.35
N LYS A 355 20.53 17.51 -3.02
CA LYS A 355 19.59 16.95 -4.01
C LYS A 355 18.95 18.05 -4.85
N ASN A 356 18.51 19.16 -4.23
CA ASN A 356 17.95 20.31 -4.95
C ASN A 356 18.98 20.94 -5.90
N GLU A 357 20.21 21.15 -5.44
CA GLU A 357 21.30 21.63 -6.32
C GLU A 357 21.56 20.66 -7.49
N ARG A 358 21.38 19.36 -7.28
CA ARG A 358 21.51 18.36 -8.35
C ARG A 358 20.34 18.44 -9.34
N ILE A 359 19.12 18.68 -8.85
CA ILE A 359 17.93 18.88 -9.69
C ILE A 359 18.16 20.11 -10.59
N ASP A 360 18.55 21.25 -10.03
CA ASP A 360 18.82 22.48 -10.80
C ASP A 360 19.89 22.27 -11.90
N GLN A 361 20.94 21.51 -11.59
CA GLN A 361 21.97 21.14 -12.58
C GLN A 361 21.43 20.25 -13.69
N LEU A 362 20.55 19.31 -13.37
CA LEU A 362 19.94 18.42 -14.35
C LEU A 362 18.93 19.16 -15.22
N GLU A 363 18.15 20.07 -14.65
CA GLU A 363 17.23 20.94 -15.39
C GLU A 363 17.98 21.84 -16.37
N THR A 364 19.08 22.45 -15.94
CA THR A 364 19.94 23.26 -16.83
C THR A 364 20.48 22.41 -17.99
N LYS A 365 20.95 21.20 -17.70
CA LYS A 365 21.44 20.28 -18.75
C LYS A 365 20.34 19.84 -19.71
N LEU A 366 19.13 19.60 -19.21
CA LEU A 366 17.98 19.27 -20.05
C LEU A 366 17.66 20.43 -20.99
N GLU A 367 17.72 21.66 -20.51
CA GLU A 367 17.49 22.84 -21.34
C GLU A 367 18.59 23.02 -22.41
N ASP A 368 19.86 22.85 -22.04
CA ASP A 368 20.99 22.88 -22.99
C ASP A 368 20.86 21.79 -24.07
N LEU A 369 20.46 20.57 -23.67
CA LEU A 369 20.25 19.46 -24.62
C LEU A 369 19.05 19.71 -25.53
N LYS A 370 17.96 20.29 -25.02
CA LYS A 370 16.81 20.70 -25.83
C LYS A 370 17.21 21.78 -26.85
N ALA A 371 17.98 22.78 -26.44
CA ALA A 371 18.49 23.83 -27.33
C ALA A 371 19.40 23.25 -28.42
N ALA A 372 20.33 22.37 -28.06
CA ALA A 372 21.20 21.68 -29.02
C ALA A 372 20.40 20.78 -29.99
N GLY A 373 19.33 20.14 -29.51
CA GLY A 373 18.39 19.40 -30.36
C GLY A 373 17.67 20.29 -31.37
N ALA A 374 17.15 21.44 -30.91
CA ALA A 374 16.48 22.40 -31.78
C ALA A 374 17.40 23.01 -32.84
N ASP A 375 18.66 23.29 -32.49
CA ASP A 375 19.68 23.76 -33.44
C ASP A 375 19.99 22.69 -34.49
N ARG A 376 20.14 21.42 -34.06
CA ARG A 376 20.37 20.29 -34.96
C ARG A 376 19.18 20.09 -35.91
N ASP A 377 17.95 20.21 -35.42
CA ASP A 377 16.74 20.13 -36.24
C ASP A 377 16.65 21.28 -37.24
N CYS A 378 17.07 22.49 -36.85
CA CYS A 378 17.14 23.64 -37.75
C CYS A 378 18.21 23.46 -38.83
N GLU A 379 19.35 22.85 -38.49
CA GLU A 379 20.42 22.54 -39.44
C GLU A 379 19.97 21.47 -40.45
N ILE A 380 19.31 20.40 -39.98
CA ILE A 380 18.70 19.37 -40.85
C ILE A 380 17.70 20.02 -41.81
N ARG A 381 16.79 20.88 -41.31
CA ARG A 381 15.81 21.59 -42.16
C ARG A 381 16.47 22.52 -43.18
N ARG A 382 17.64 23.11 -42.86
CA ARG A 382 18.39 23.95 -43.81
C ARG A 382 19.06 23.10 -44.88
N THR A 383 19.68 21.99 -44.52
CA THR A 383 20.28 21.07 -45.49
C THR A 383 19.24 20.47 -46.41
N ASP A 384 18.05 20.12 -45.90
CA ASP A 384 16.95 19.59 -46.71
C ASP A 384 16.43 20.64 -47.70
N LYS A 385 16.31 21.91 -47.28
CA LYS A 385 15.93 23.02 -48.17
C LYS A 385 16.99 23.33 -49.23
N GLU A 386 18.27 23.28 -48.87
CA GLU A 386 19.35 23.47 -49.84
C GLU A 386 19.42 22.32 -50.85
N GLN A 387 19.24 21.07 -50.41
CA GLN A 387 19.15 19.93 -51.32
C GLN A 387 17.95 20.06 -52.27
N ALA A 388 16.77 20.42 -51.76
CA ALA A 388 15.57 20.67 -52.57
C ALA A 388 15.79 21.79 -53.61
N ALA A 389 16.35 22.93 -53.20
CA ALA A 389 16.63 24.04 -54.12
C ALA A 389 17.70 23.71 -55.17
N ASN A 390 18.65 22.82 -54.85
CA ASN A 390 19.65 22.34 -55.80
C ASN A 390 19.08 21.29 -56.77
N THR A 391 18.04 20.55 -56.35
CA THR A 391 17.29 19.65 -57.25
C THR A 391 16.44 20.46 -58.23
N ASP A 392 15.73 21.49 -57.76
CA ASP A 392 14.95 22.38 -58.63
C ASP A 392 15.82 23.13 -59.66
N LYS A 393 17.02 23.58 -59.26
CA LYS A 393 17.98 24.20 -60.21
C LYS A 393 18.57 23.21 -61.22
N ALA A 394 18.75 21.94 -60.84
CA ALA A 394 19.20 20.92 -61.77
C ALA A 394 18.11 20.60 -62.82
N ASP A 395 16.84 20.62 -62.41
CA ASP A 395 15.70 20.44 -63.30
C ASP A 395 15.47 21.66 -64.22
N GLU A 396 15.64 22.90 -63.75
CA GLU A 396 15.59 24.11 -64.61
C GLU A 396 16.73 24.16 -65.66
N VAL A 397 17.94 23.72 -65.28
CA VAL A 397 19.08 23.64 -66.21
C VAL A 397 18.89 22.49 -67.22
N SER A 398 18.25 21.39 -66.81
CA SER A 398 17.86 20.28 -67.68
C SER A 398 16.76 20.69 -68.67
N GLU A 399 15.73 21.40 -68.23
CA GLU A 399 14.66 21.91 -69.09
C GLU A 399 15.14 22.98 -70.07
N SER A 400 16.02 23.90 -69.63
CA SER A 400 16.60 24.91 -70.52
C SER A 400 17.57 24.31 -71.55
N ALA A 401 18.38 23.30 -71.19
CA ALA A 401 19.20 22.54 -72.14
C ALA A 401 18.34 21.74 -73.15
N SER A 402 17.20 21.18 -72.70
CA SER A 402 16.20 20.50 -73.53
C SER A 402 15.46 21.47 -74.48
N ALA A 403 15.13 22.67 -74.00
CA ALA A 403 14.50 23.72 -74.80
C ALA A 403 15.45 24.26 -75.87
N TRP A 404 16.72 24.55 -75.52
CA TRP A 404 17.74 25.00 -76.47
C TRP A 404 18.10 23.95 -77.54
N SER A 405 18.09 22.66 -77.19
CA SER A 405 18.30 21.58 -78.16
C SER A 405 17.08 21.38 -79.08
N ARG A 406 15.86 21.66 -78.61
CA ARG A 406 14.63 21.69 -79.44
C ARG A 406 14.57 22.90 -80.38
N THR A 407 14.95 24.11 -79.96
CA THR A 407 14.99 25.30 -80.86
C THR A 407 16.12 25.22 -81.88
N LYS A 408 17.27 24.61 -81.55
CA LYS A 408 18.36 24.38 -82.53
C LYS A 408 17.97 23.39 -83.62
N ARG A 409 17.07 22.43 -83.34
CA ARG A 409 16.46 21.52 -84.35
C ARG A 409 15.45 22.22 -85.26
N LEU A 410 14.71 23.21 -84.76
CA LEU A 410 13.70 23.94 -85.53
C LEU A 410 14.32 25.03 -86.44
N PHE A 411 15.43 25.66 -86.05
CA PHE A 411 16.10 26.68 -86.85
C PHE A 411 17.30 26.18 -87.68
N GLY A 412 17.76 24.94 -87.48
CA GLY A 412 18.89 24.35 -88.21
C GLY A 412 18.55 23.59 -89.50
N SER A 413 17.29 23.57 -89.96
CA SER A 413 16.86 22.74 -91.10
C SER A 413 16.42 23.51 -92.35
N ARG A 414 16.82 24.78 -92.50
CA ARG A 414 16.40 25.54 -93.70
C ARG A 414 17.43 26.53 -94.19
N SER A 415 18.51 26.03 -94.80
CA SER A 415 19.08 26.58 -96.04
C SER A 415 20.41 25.90 -96.39
N GLU A 416 20.34 24.78 -97.09
CA GLU A 416 21.34 24.34 -98.07
C GLU A 416 20.66 23.34 -99.00
N ASP A 417 19.89 23.86 -99.96
CA ASP A 417 19.84 23.33 -101.33
C ASP A 417 19.02 24.24 -102.25
N ARG A 418 19.72 24.73 -103.29
CA ARG A 418 19.30 25.41 -104.54
C ARG A 418 18.76 26.84 -104.52
#